data_AF-A0A948F3H0-F1
#
_entry.id   AF-A0A948F3H0-F1
#
_cell.length_a   1.000
_cell.length_b   1.000
_cell.length_c   1.000
_cell.angle_alpha   90.00
_cell.angle_beta   90.00
_cell.angle_gamma   90.00
#
_symmetry.space_group_name_H-M   'P 1'
#
loop_
_entity.id
_entity.type
_entity.pdbx_description
1 polymer ?
#
loop_
_entity_poly.entity_id
_entity_poly.type
_entity_poly.pdbx_seq_one_letter_code
_entity_poly.pdbx_strand_id
1 'polypeptide(L)'
;MKTFAYQGFNHSGRPNAGLVEALDPKEAREKLYARGILVESVHPAAQARSRRFQRAVSMDVSVRAMVYRELAALLKAGLPLTQALEVIIEAPESSEYQSRLADIRDKVREGTSFAEALGSHRSVSPFEKA
;
A
#
# COMPACT_ATOMS: atom_id res chain seq x y z
N MET A 1 7.70 11.68 -26.08
CA MET A 1 6.34 11.85 -25.50
C MET A 1 6.35 11.29 -24.08
N LYS A 2 5.55 11.86 -23.16
CA LYS A 2 5.51 11.47 -21.75
C LYS A 2 4.06 11.12 -21.37
N THR A 3 3.89 10.19 -20.44
CA THR A 3 2.57 9.84 -19.89
C THR A 3 2.32 10.65 -18.62
N PHE A 4 1.15 11.27 -18.52
CA PHE A 4 0.67 12.01 -17.36
C PHE A 4 -0.55 11.32 -16.78
N ALA A 5 -0.62 11.23 -15.45
CA ALA A 5 -1.83 10.83 -14.75
C ALA A 5 -2.66 12.08 -14.44
N TYR A 6 -3.98 11.98 -14.65
CA TYR A 6 -4.91 13.06 -14.39
C TYR A 6 -6.08 12.59 -13.53
N GLN A 7 -6.66 13.53 -12.79
CA GLN A 7 -7.93 13.39 -12.09
C GLN A 7 -8.75 14.67 -12.29
N GLY A 8 -10.04 14.51 -12.54
CA GLY A 8 -10.95 15.61 -12.78
C GLY A 8 -12.38 15.15 -12.88
N PHE A 9 -13.24 15.99 -13.44
CA PHE A 9 -14.67 15.72 -13.60
C PHE A 9 -15.06 15.85 -15.06
N ASN A 10 -15.95 14.99 -15.54
CA ASN A 10 -16.57 15.21 -16.84
C ASN A 10 -17.66 16.31 -16.76
N HIS A 11 -18.22 16.71 -17.90
CA HIS A 11 -19.29 17.71 -17.95
C HIS A 11 -20.55 17.33 -17.13
N SER A 12 -20.75 16.04 -16.88
CA SER A 12 -21.84 15.52 -16.03
C SER A 12 -21.51 15.53 -14.52
N GLY A 13 -20.37 16.10 -14.12
CA GLY A 13 -19.92 16.13 -12.72
C GLY A 13 -19.44 14.78 -12.18
N ARG A 14 -19.28 13.76 -13.03
CA ARG A 14 -18.75 12.45 -12.60
C ARG A 14 -17.22 12.50 -12.54
N PRO A 15 -16.61 11.96 -11.47
CA PRO A 15 -15.16 11.88 -11.37
C PRO A 15 -14.59 11.01 -12.49
N ASN A 16 -13.53 11.48 -13.14
CA ASN A 16 -12.80 10.80 -14.20
C ASN A 16 -11.30 10.90 -13.93
N ALA A 17 -10.63 9.75 -13.91
CA ALA A 17 -9.19 9.67 -13.73
C ALA A 17 -8.60 8.68 -14.73
N GLY A 18 -7.40 8.99 -15.24
CA GLY A 18 -6.79 8.20 -16.28
C GLY A 18 -5.37 8.62 -16.60
N LEU A 19 -4.88 8.12 -17.73
CA LEU A 19 -3.56 8.46 -18.28
C LEU A 19 -3.75 9.20 -19.62
N VAL A 20 -2.90 10.19 -19.86
CA VAL A 20 -2.86 10.92 -21.13
C VAL A 20 -1.42 11.10 -21.58
N GLU A 21 -1.18 10.94 -22.88
CA GLU A 21 0.12 11.18 -23.48
C GLU A 21 0.23 12.61 -24.00
N ALA A 22 1.27 13.30 -23.54
CA ALA A 22 1.57 14.68 -23.90
C ALA A 22 3.08 14.95 -23.84
N LEU A 23 3.53 16.06 -24.40
CA LEU A 23 4.92 16.51 -24.32
C LEU A 23 5.18 17.18 -22.95
N ASP A 24 4.19 17.89 -22.43
CA ASP A 24 4.25 18.62 -21.16
C ASP A 24 2.88 18.70 -20.42
N PRO A 25 2.85 19.11 -19.14
CA PRO A 25 1.61 19.20 -18.36
C PRO A 25 0.56 20.18 -18.91
N LYS A 26 0.98 21.24 -19.62
CA LYS A 26 0.08 22.22 -20.22
C LYS A 26 -0.65 21.60 -21.40
N GLU A 27 0.07 20.92 -22.29
CA GLU A 27 -0.52 20.16 -23.40
C GLU A 27 -1.43 19.03 -22.89
N ALA A 28 -1.06 18.35 -21.79
CA ALA A 28 -1.91 17.35 -21.16
C ALA A 28 -3.26 17.93 -20.70
N ARG A 29 -3.26 19.12 -20.07
CA ARG A 29 -4.49 19.82 -19.66
C ARG A 29 -5.34 20.22 -20.86
N GLU A 30 -4.73 20.75 -21.91
CA GLU A 30 -5.43 21.15 -23.14
C GLU A 30 -6.10 19.95 -23.83
N LYS A 31 -5.40 18.82 -23.94
CA LYS A 31 -5.96 17.56 -24.47
C LYS A 31 -7.12 17.03 -23.64
N LEU A 32 -7.05 17.14 -22.32
CA LEU A 32 -8.13 16.70 -21.42
C LEU A 32 -9.33 17.65 -21.45
N TYR A 33 -9.09 18.95 -21.57
CA TYR A 33 -10.13 19.94 -21.76
C TYR A 33 -10.90 19.71 -23.07
N ALA A 34 -10.18 19.43 -24.17
CA ALA A 34 -10.78 19.08 -25.47
C ALA A 34 -11.62 17.78 -25.42
N ARG A 35 -11.35 16.90 -24.45
CA ARG A 35 -12.14 15.68 -24.17
C ARG A 35 -13.33 15.93 -23.23
N GLY A 36 -13.60 17.19 -22.85
CA GLY A 36 -14.68 17.55 -21.93
C GLY A 36 -14.42 17.18 -20.47
N ILE A 37 -13.15 17.04 -20.09
CA ILE A 37 -12.72 16.73 -18.71
C ILE A 37 -12.17 18.02 -18.09
N LEU A 38 -12.83 18.48 -17.03
CA LEU A 38 -12.36 19.56 -16.18
C LEU A 38 -11.30 19.00 -15.22
N VAL A 39 -10.04 19.34 -15.46
CA VAL A 39 -8.92 18.70 -14.76
C VAL A 39 -8.61 19.38 -13.43
N GLU A 40 -8.73 18.63 -12.34
CA GLU A 40 -8.38 19.06 -10.98
C GLU A 40 -6.88 18.92 -10.73
N SER A 41 -6.27 17.81 -11.17
CA SER A 41 -4.82 17.58 -11.04
C SER A 41 -4.22 16.84 -12.24
N VAL A 42 -2.99 17.22 -12.59
CA VAL A 42 -2.15 16.55 -13.61
C VAL A 42 -0.73 16.42 -13.08
N HIS A 43 -0.21 15.20 -13.08
CA HIS A 43 1.16 14.93 -12.69
C HIS A 43 1.81 13.88 -13.60
N PRO A 44 3.15 13.88 -13.76
CA PRO A 44 3.83 12.83 -14.51
C PRO A 44 3.46 11.44 -13.98
N ALA A 45 3.10 10.51 -14.87
CA ALA A 45 2.61 9.18 -14.48
C ALA A 45 3.67 8.38 -13.69
N ALA A 46 4.96 8.63 -13.94
CA ALA A 46 6.06 8.07 -13.14
C ALA A 46 5.95 8.47 -11.65
N GLN A 47 5.50 9.68 -11.36
CA GLN A 47 5.29 10.19 -10.00
C GLN A 47 3.94 9.73 -9.41
N ALA A 48 2.92 9.52 -10.25
CA ALA A 48 1.64 8.97 -9.82
C ALA A 48 1.72 7.46 -9.51
N ARG A 49 2.55 6.68 -10.22
CA ARG A 49 2.85 5.30 -9.88
C ARG A 49 3.56 5.24 -8.53
N SER A 50 4.49 6.16 -8.27
CA SER A 50 5.09 6.34 -6.95
C SER A 50 4.06 6.69 -5.87
N ARG A 51 3.17 7.68 -6.07
CA ARG A 51 2.14 8.06 -5.07
C ARG A 51 1.03 7.03 -4.86
N ARG A 52 0.65 6.26 -5.88
CA ARG A 52 -0.39 5.20 -5.79
C ARG A 52 0.15 3.91 -5.18
N PHE A 53 1.45 3.64 -5.34
CA PHE A 53 2.17 2.60 -4.57
C PHE A 53 2.63 3.11 -3.18
N GLN A 54 2.78 4.42 -2.98
CA GLN A 54 3.11 5.06 -1.69
C GLN A 54 1.88 5.40 -0.83
N ARG A 55 0.66 5.38 -1.38
CA ARG A 55 -0.52 4.99 -0.59
C ARG A 55 -0.35 3.52 -0.28
N ALA A 56 0.59 3.28 0.64
CA ALA A 56 0.64 2.15 1.50
C ALA A 56 -0.80 1.74 1.77
N VAL A 57 -1.15 0.56 1.26
CA VAL A 57 -2.21 -0.26 1.82
C VAL A 57 -1.79 -0.46 3.27
N SER A 58 -2.08 0.51 4.15
CA SER A 58 -2.04 0.32 5.58
C SER A 58 -3.02 -0.80 5.81
N MET A 59 -2.54 -1.90 6.40
CA MET A 59 -3.42 -2.99 6.80
C MET A 59 -4.59 -2.39 7.59
N ASP A 60 -5.82 -2.80 7.30
CA ASP A 60 -6.98 -2.26 8.01
C ASP A 60 -6.77 -2.44 9.53
N VAL A 61 -7.27 -1.52 10.34
CA VAL A 61 -7.09 -1.57 11.80
C VAL A 61 -7.68 -2.85 12.38
N SER A 62 -8.81 -3.30 11.86
CA SER A 62 -9.49 -4.53 12.29
C SER A 62 -8.65 -5.76 11.99
N VAL A 63 -8.06 -5.80 10.79
CA VAL A 63 -7.16 -6.88 10.35
C VAL A 63 -5.89 -6.92 11.20
N ARG A 64 -5.29 -5.76 11.49
CA ARG A 64 -4.15 -5.65 12.42
C ARG A 64 -4.47 -6.19 13.81
N ALA A 65 -5.60 -5.79 14.37
CA ALA A 65 -6.02 -6.25 15.69
C ALA A 65 -6.22 -7.78 15.74
N MET A 66 -6.76 -8.36 14.66
CA MET A 66 -6.92 -9.81 14.51
C MET A 66 -5.55 -10.52 14.49
N VAL A 67 -4.64 -10.08 13.62
CA VAL A 67 -3.28 -10.64 13.51
C VAL A 67 -2.54 -10.58 14.85
N TYR A 68 -2.57 -9.45 15.55
CA TYR A 68 -1.90 -9.33 16.85
C TYR A 68 -2.55 -10.19 17.94
N ARG A 69 -3.87 -10.35 17.92
CA ARG A 69 -4.58 -11.23 18.86
C ARG A 69 -4.20 -12.69 18.65
N GLU A 70 -4.15 -13.15 17.40
CA GLU A 70 -3.72 -14.50 17.05
C GLU A 70 -2.26 -14.74 17.40
N LEU A 71 -1.38 -13.81 17.03
CA LEU A 71 0.03 -13.87 17.39
C LEU A 71 0.22 -13.97 18.90
N ALA A 72 -0.47 -13.13 19.67
CA ALA A 72 -0.42 -13.16 21.12
C ALA A 72 -0.93 -14.49 21.70
N ALA A 73 -1.98 -15.07 21.11
CA ALA A 73 -2.51 -16.37 21.55
C ALA A 73 -1.52 -17.50 21.29
N LEU A 74 -0.91 -17.56 20.11
CA LEU A 74 0.09 -18.57 19.75
C LEU A 74 1.35 -18.45 20.61
N LEU A 75 1.85 -17.24 20.83
CA LEU A 75 2.99 -16.99 21.71
C LEU A 75 2.68 -17.39 23.16
N LYS A 76 1.48 -17.09 23.67
CA LYS A 76 1.04 -17.54 25.01
C LYS A 76 0.91 -19.06 25.12
N ALA A 77 0.60 -19.74 24.02
CA ALA A 77 0.61 -21.20 23.93
C ALA A 77 2.03 -21.80 23.87
N GLY A 78 3.07 -20.97 23.86
CA GLY A 78 4.47 -21.39 23.88
C GLY A 78 5.07 -21.63 22.48
N LEU A 79 4.36 -21.25 21.41
CA LEU A 79 4.93 -21.36 20.07
C LEU A 79 6.06 -20.34 19.89
N PRO A 80 7.19 -20.74 19.30
CA PRO A 80 8.21 -19.81 18.84
C PRO A 80 7.63 -18.77 17.89
N LEU A 81 8.14 -17.54 17.96
CA LEU A 81 7.66 -16.41 17.15
C LEU A 81 7.62 -16.71 15.65
N THR A 82 8.66 -17.35 15.11
CA THR A 82 8.74 -17.70 13.69
C THR A 82 7.68 -18.72 13.28
N GLN A 83 7.35 -19.69 14.14
CA GLN A 83 6.28 -20.66 13.89
C GLN A 83 4.90 -20.00 14.02
N ALA A 84 4.71 -19.13 15.00
CA ALA A 84 3.47 -18.38 15.16
C ALA A 84 3.18 -17.50 13.92
N LEU A 85 4.21 -16.87 13.35
CA LEU A 85 4.08 -16.11 12.10
C LEU A 85 3.70 -17.02 10.92
N GLU A 86 4.26 -18.23 10.82
CA GLU A 86 3.89 -19.19 9.76
C GLU A 86 2.43 -19.59 9.83
N VAL A 87 1.92 -19.91 11.02
CA VAL A 87 0.50 -20.25 11.21
C VAL A 87 -0.41 -19.12 10.72
N ILE A 88 -0.07 -17.87 11.00
CA ILE A 88 -0.86 -16.70 10.56
C ILE A 88 -0.75 -16.49 9.04
N ILE A 89 0.42 -16.74 8.43
CA ILE A 89 0.65 -16.64 6.97
C ILE A 89 -0.12 -17.70 6.19
N GLU A 90 -0.31 -18.89 6.77
CA GLU A 90 -1.06 -19.99 6.16
C GLU A 90 -2.58 -19.83 6.32
N ALA A 91 -3.02 -18.92 7.19
CA ALA A 91 -4.44 -18.64 7.38
C ALA A 91 -5.07 -18.08 6.07
N PRO A 92 -6.27 -18.55 5.67
CA PRO A 92 -6.94 -18.11 4.43
C PRO A 92 -7.22 -16.61 4.37
N GLU A 93 -7.41 -16.00 5.53
CA GLU A 93 -7.74 -14.59 5.73
C GLU A 93 -6.52 -13.67 5.49
N SER A 94 -5.32 -14.25 5.33
CA SER A 94 -4.06 -13.51 5.26
C SER A 94 -3.71 -12.92 3.90
N SER A 95 -4.50 -13.18 2.85
CA SER A 95 -4.24 -12.79 1.46
C SER A 95 -3.68 -11.37 1.28
N GLU A 96 -4.21 -10.38 2.00
CA GLU A 96 -3.81 -8.98 1.86
C GLU A 96 -2.47 -8.61 2.54
N TYR A 97 -2.01 -9.42 3.50
CA TYR A 97 -0.86 -9.14 4.35
C TYR A 97 0.17 -10.28 4.43
N GLN A 98 -0.10 -11.39 3.75
CA GLN A 98 0.71 -12.60 3.70
C GLN A 98 2.17 -12.31 3.33
N SER A 99 2.38 -11.56 2.23
CA SER A 99 3.71 -11.23 1.73
C SER A 99 4.54 -10.41 2.73
N ARG A 100 3.87 -9.58 3.54
CA ARG A 100 4.54 -8.75 4.55
C ARG A 100 4.92 -9.56 5.78
N LEU A 101 4.00 -10.39 6.27
CA LEU A 101 4.29 -11.27 7.39
C LEU A 101 5.38 -12.28 7.04
N ALA A 102 5.43 -12.75 5.78
CA ALA A 102 6.51 -13.60 5.29
C ALA A 102 7.87 -12.89 5.33
N ASP A 103 7.96 -11.65 4.82
CA ASP A 103 9.20 -10.85 4.89
C ASP A 103 9.63 -10.59 6.34
N ILE A 104 8.70 -10.29 7.23
CA ILE A 104 8.98 -10.12 8.67
C ILE A 104 9.51 -11.43 9.28
N ARG A 105 8.87 -12.57 9.02
CA ARG A 105 9.31 -13.88 9.49
C ARG A 105 10.73 -14.19 9.01
N ASP A 106 11.03 -13.91 7.75
CA ASP A 106 12.33 -14.21 7.15
C ASP A 106 13.43 -13.34 7.77
N LYS A 107 13.19 -12.04 7.97
CA LYS A 107 14.11 -11.16 8.71
C LYS A 107 14.36 -11.62 10.14
N VAL A 108 13.33 -12.09 10.83
CA VAL A 108 13.46 -12.64 12.19
C VAL A 108 14.28 -13.93 12.18
N ARG A 109 14.10 -14.80 11.16
CA ARG A 109 14.92 -16.00 10.97
C ARG A 109 16.39 -15.66 10.70
N GLU A 110 16.65 -14.55 10.01
CA GLU A 110 17.99 -14.02 9.76
C GLU A 110 18.62 -13.35 11.00
N GLY A 111 17.89 -13.25 12.11
CA GLY A 111 18.40 -12.72 13.38
C GLY A 111 18.08 -11.25 13.63
N THR A 112 17.30 -10.61 12.77
CA THR A 112 16.78 -9.25 13.01
C THR A 112 15.76 -9.30 14.14
N SER A 113 15.73 -8.27 15.00
CA SER A 113 14.68 -8.21 16.03
C SER A 113 13.30 -8.04 15.39
N PHE A 114 12.26 -8.57 16.04
CA PHE A 114 10.89 -8.44 15.54
C PHE A 114 10.46 -6.97 15.37
N ALA A 115 10.88 -6.09 16.29
CA ALA A 115 10.57 -4.67 16.24
C ALA A 115 11.22 -3.99 15.01
N GLU A 116 12.50 -4.28 14.73
CA GLU A 116 13.18 -3.76 13.54
C GLU A 116 12.55 -4.29 12.24
N ALA A 117 12.20 -5.58 12.21
CA ALA A 117 11.54 -6.18 11.07
C ALA A 117 10.18 -5.51 10.78
N LEU A 118 9.38 -5.23 11.80
CA LEU A 118 8.12 -4.47 11.68
C LEU A 118 8.37 -3.03 11.20
N GLY A 119 9.35 -2.35 11.76
CA GLY A 119 9.69 -0.95 11.44
C GLY A 119 10.14 -0.72 10.00
N SER A 120 10.63 -1.77 9.33
CA SER A 120 11.02 -1.75 7.91
C SER A 120 9.83 -1.55 6.96
N HIS A 121 8.60 -1.83 7.40
CA HIS A 121 7.39 -1.61 6.62
C HIS A 121 6.71 -0.29 7.00
N ARG A 122 6.72 0.69 6.09
CA ARG A 122 6.16 2.05 6.29
C ARG A 122 4.62 2.07 6.50
N SER A 123 3.94 0.94 6.30
CA SER A 123 2.49 0.74 6.44
C SER A 123 2.07 0.15 7.80
N VAL A 124 3.07 -0.26 8.59
CA VAL A 124 3.00 -0.75 9.97
C VAL A 124 3.17 0.53 10.80
N SER A 125 2.11 0.86 11.53
CA SER A 125 1.76 2.14 12.14
C SER A 125 2.88 2.78 12.98
N PRO A 126 2.84 4.10 13.25
CA PRO A 126 3.77 4.77 14.18
C PRO A 126 3.97 4.11 15.56
N PHE A 127 3.04 3.26 16.03
CA PHE A 127 3.16 2.56 17.31
C PHE A 127 4.12 1.36 17.31
N GLU A 128 4.44 0.81 16.15
CA GLU A 128 5.33 -0.36 16.00
C GLU A 128 6.81 0.06 15.81
N LYS A 129 7.10 1.37 15.83
CA LYS A 129 8.43 1.97 15.65
C LYS A 129 9.02 2.60 16.92
N ALA A 130 8.55 2.18 18.09
CA ALA A 130 9.07 2.67 19.37
C ALA A 130 10.41 2.01 19.73
#